data_AF-A0A7C5ERE5-F1
#
_entry.id   AF-A0A7C5ERE5-F1
#
_cell.length_a   1.000
_cell.length_b   1.000
_cell.length_c   1.000
_cell.angle_alpha   90.00
_cell.angle_beta   90.00
_cell.angle_gamma   90.00
#
_symmetry.space_group_name_H-M   'P 1'
#
loop_
_entity.id
_entity.type
_entity.pdbx_description
1 polymer ?
#
loop_
_entity_poly.entity_id
_entity_poly.type
_entity_poly.pdbx_seq_one_letter_code
_entity_poly.pdbx_strand_id
1 'polypeptide(L)'
;FPRSFDRIAASVLARFPDSAIIDTICRSTRRRQEELFEMAPEVDAFVIVGDPHSANTLRLVEIARELKPAFHVRTADDVAAAEFSGLRTVGLSAGASTPSFVLEEVRKKLESIPTVDR
;
A
#
# COMPACT_ATOMS: atom_id res chain seq x y z
N PHE A 1 -8.59 4.19 6.65
CA PHE A 1 -8.95 5.54 6.18
C PHE A 1 -10.39 5.72 5.73
N PRO A 2 -11.11 4.76 5.09
CA PRO A 2 -12.57 4.92 5.05
C PRO A 2 -13.07 5.23 6.46
N ARG A 3 -12.58 4.46 7.46
CA ARG A 3 -12.83 4.74 8.88
C ARG A 3 -12.38 6.12 9.42
N SER A 4 -11.32 6.76 8.90
CA SER A 4 -10.89 8.08 9.42
C SER A 4 -11.62 9.23 8.75
N PHE A 5 -11.82 9.15 7.43
CA PHE A 5 -12.69 10.08 6.71
C PHE A 5 -14.10 10.00 7.27
N ASP A 6 -14.68 8.79 7.38
CA ASP A 6 -16.02 8.58 7.93
C ASP A 6 -16.13 9.10 9.36
N ARG A 7 -15.12 8.87 10.20
CA ARG A 7 -15.09 9.38 11.58
C ARG A 7 -15.04 10.91 11.64
N ILE A 8 -14.23 11.55 10.78
CA ILE A 8 -14.13 13.02 10.73
C ILE A 8 -15.43 13.60 10.16
N ALA A 9 -15.95 13.03 9.07
CA ALA A 9 -17.22 13.40 8.47
C ALA A 9 -18.36 13.30 9.49
N ALA A 10 -18.44 12.20 10.25
CA ALA A 10 -19.42 12.03 11.31
C ALA A 10 -19.27 13.09 12.41
N SER A 11 -18.04 13.40 12.82
CA SER A 11 -17.76 14.44 13.82
C SER A 11 -18.15 15.84 13.32
N VAL A 12 -17.93 16.12 12.04
CA VAL A 12 -18.31 17.40 11.41
C VAL A 12 -19.83 17.51 11.32
N LEU A 13 -20.53 16.49 10.83
CA LEU A 13 -21.99 16.48 10.74
C LEU A 13 -22.66 16.56 12.12
N ALA A 14 -22.07 15.94 13.15
CA ALA A 14 -22.56 16.06 14.52
C ALA A 14 -22.46 17.50 15.06
N ARG A 15 -21.47 18.28 14.62
CA ARG A 15 -21.26 19.68 15.05
C ARG A 15 -21.96 20.70 14.15
N PHE A 16 -22.10 20.39 12.86
CA PHE A 16 -22.65 21.27 11.83
C PHE A 16 -23.62 20.47 10.94
N PRO A 17 -24.87 20.23 11.39
CA PRO A 17 -25.81 19.31 10.75
C PRO A 17 -26.18 19.67 9.30
N ASP A 18 -26.12 20.96 8.95
CA ASP A 18 -26.49 21.47 7.62
C ASP A 18 -25.33 21.39 6.60
N SER A 19 -24.17 20.87 6.99
CA SER A 19 -23.01 20.74 6.10
C SER A 19 -23.14 19.55 5.16
N ALA A 20 -22.63 19.68 3.93
CA ALA A 20 -22.51 18.58 2.99
C ALA A 20 -21.09 17.97 3.04
N ILE A 21 -20.99 16.64 3.17
CA ILE A 21 -19.73 15.91 3.02
C ILE A 21 -19.68 15.30 1.63
N ILE A 22 -18.66 15.65 0.86
CA ILE A 22 -18.43 15.11 -0.48
C ILE A 22 -17.10 14.37 -0.46
N ASP A 23 -17.14 13.05 -0.63
CA ASP A 23 -15.93 12.25 -0.77
C ASP A 23 -15.38 12.41 -2.19
N THR A 24 -14.22 13.05 -2.28
CA THR A 24 -13.50 13.32 -3.55
C THR A 24 -12.32 12.38 -3.77
N ILE A 25 -12.16 11.33 -2.95
CA ILE A 25 -11.10 10.34 -3.12
C ILE A 25 -11.29 9.63 -4.45
N CYS A 26 -10.25 9.67 -5.28
CA CYS A 26 -10.28 9.05 -6.60
C CYS A 26 -10.47 7.52 -6.51
N ARG A 27 -11.27 6.97 -7.43
CA ARG A 27 -11.52 5.53 -7.56
C ARG A 27 -10.24 4.71 -7.67
N SER A 28 -9.22 5.20 -8.36
CA SER A 28 -7.93 4.50 -8.47
C SER A 28 -7.21 4.34 -7.12
N THR A 29 -7.35 5.32 -6.24
CA THR A 29 -6.76 5.28 -4.90
C THR A 29 -7.50 4.28 -4.02
N ARG A 30 -8.85 4.24 -4.09
CA ARG A 30 -9.65 3.24 -3.37
C ARG A 30 -9.35 1.83 -3.85
N ARG A 31 -9.32 1.61 -5.16
CA ARG A 31 -9.06 0.30 -5.75
C ARG A 31 -7.73 -0.30 -5.28
N ARG A 32 -6.65 0.49 -5.26
CA ARG A 32 -5.34 0.02 -4.77
C ARG A 32 -5.37 -0.36 -3.29
N GLN A 33 -6.20 0.31 -2.49
CA GLN A 33 -6.38 -0.04 -1.08
C GLN A 33 -7.18 -1.34 -0.95
N GLU A 34 -8.26 -1.50 -1.73
CA GLU A 34 -9.07 -2.72 -1.83
C GLU A 34 -8.22 -3.93 -2.22
N GLU A 35 -7.36 -3.78 -3.23
CA GLU A 35 -6.41 -4.81 -3.67
C GLU A 35 -5.47 -5.29 -2.54
N LEU A 36 -5.09 -4.42 -1.59
CA LEU A 36 -4.30 -4.86 -0.43
C LEU A 36 -5.11 -5.76 0.50
N PHE A 37 -6.40 -5.46 0.72
CA PHE A 37 -7.26 -6.30 1.57
C PHE A 37 -7.50 -7.67 0.93
N GLU A 38 -7.67 -7.71 -0.39
CA GLU A 38 -7.84 -8.94 -1.16
C GLU A 38 -6.57 -9.79 -1.15
N MET A 39 -5.38 -9.19 -1.30
CA MET A 39 -4.10 -9.92 -1.29
C MET A 39 -3.65 -10.37 0.11
N ALA A 40 -4.08 -9.68 1.18
CA ALA A 40 -3.56 -9.91 2.53
C ALA A 40 -3.63 -11.36 3.04
N PRO A 41 -4.67 -12.17 2.75
CA PRO A 41 -4.72 -13.56 3.18
C PRO A 41 -3.66 -14.46 2.52
N GLU A 42 -3.16 -14.07 1.34
CA GLU A 42 -2.30 -14.90 0.48
C GLU A 42 -0.82 -14.55 0.58
N VAL A 43 -0.47 -13.46 1.28
CA VAL A 43 0.90 -12.95 1.36
C VAL A 43 1.44 -12.93 2.78
N ASP A 44 2.74 -13.13 2.90
CA ASP A 44 3.47 -13.04 4.17
C ASP A 44 3.85 -11.58 4.49
N ALA A 45 4.12 -10.77 3.46
CA ALA A 45 4.42 -9.34 3.57
C ALA A 45 4.00 -8.56 2.32
N PHE A 46 4.02 -7.24 2.42
CA PHE A 46 3.82 -6.32 1.29
C PHE A 46 5.08 -5.54 0.94
N VAL A 47 5.26 -5.24 -0.34
CA VAL A 47 6.20 -4.23 -0.85
C VAL A 47 5.38 -3.16 -1.56
N ILE A 48 5.50 -1.92 -1.09
CA ILE A 48 4.78 -0.77 -1.63
C ILE A 48 5.79 0.16 -2.29
N VAL A 49 5.62 0.39 -3.59
CA VAL A 49 6.53 1.22 -4.39
C VAL A 49 6.00 2.65 -4.55
N GLY A 50 6.79 3.65 -4.18
CA GLY A 50 6.50 5.04 -4.53
C GLY A 50 7.23 6.09 -3.70
N ASP A 51 6.96 7.36 -4.01
CA ASP A 51 7.60 8.50 -3.35
C ASP A 51 7.21 8.59 -1.85
N PRO A 52 8.17 8.73 -0.92
CA PRO A 52 7.90 8.96 0.51
C PRO A 52 7.17 10.25 0.85
N HIS A 53 7.08 11.20 -0.08
CA HIS A 53 6.31 12.43 0.10
C HIS A 53 4.92 12.36 -0.54
N SER A 54 4.59 11.27 -1.23
CA SER A 54 3.25 11.07 -1.81
C SER A 54 2.27 10.63 -0.73
N ALA A 55 1.29 11.47 -0.42
CA ALA A 55 0.22 11.14 0.53
C ALA A 55 -0.52 9.85 0.13
N ASN A 56 -0.71 9.60 -1.16
CA ASN A 56 -1.36 8.37 -1.64
C ASN A 56 -0.49 7.13 -1.40
N THR A 57 0.83 7.24 -1.61
CA THR A 57 1.77 6.14 -1.35
C THR A 57 1.88 5.88 0.14
N LEU A 58 2.11 6.91 0.95
CA LEU A 58 2.18 6.79 2.42
C LEU A 58 0.91 6.16 2.98
N ARG A 59 -0.25 6.56 2.47
CA ARG A 59 -1.52 5.98 2.89
C ARG A 59 -1.64 4.50 2.53
N LEU A 60 -1.14 4.10 1.37
CA LEU A 60 -1.11 2.69 0.95
C LEU A 60 -0.16 1.87 1.85
N VAL A 61 1.01 2.43 2.19
CA VAL A 61 1.97 1.84 3.14
C VAL A 61 1.34 1.66 4.53
N GLU A 62 0.65 2.67 5.05
CA GLU A 62 -0.05 2.59 6.34
C GLU A 62 -1.06 1.44 6.35
N ILE A 63 -1.89 1.31 5.30
CA ILE A 63 -2.87 0.22 5.18
C ILE A 63 -2.16 -1.13 5.10
N ALA A 64 -1.11 -1.25 4.29
CA ALA A 64 -0.35 -2.49 4.19
C ALA A 64 0.20 -2.93 5.55
N ARG A 65 0.75 -1.99 6.34
CA ARG A 65 1.27 -2.23 7.70
C ARG A 65 0.19 -2.62 8.72
N GLU A 66 -1.04 -2.14 8.55
CA GLU A 66 -2.19 -2.59 9.36
C GLU A 66 -2.56 -4.06 9.07
N LEU A 67 -2.21 -4.59 7.89
CA LEU A 67 -2.58 -5.94 7.45
C LEU A 67 -1.46 -6.97 7.66
N LYS A 68 -0.22 -6.63 7.29
CA LYS A 68 0.97 -7.50 7.29
C LYS A 68 2.24 -6.65 7.43
N PRO A 69 3.42 -7.25 7.72
CA PRO A 69 4.70 -6.56 7.53
C PRO A 69 4.76 -5.91 6.14
N ALA A 70 5.20 -4.66 6.06
CA ALA A 70 5.25 -3.94 4.80
C ALA A 70 6.51 -3.09 4.64
N PHE A 71 7.17 -3.28 3.51
CA PHE A 71 8.35 -2.56 3.08
C PHE A 71 7.96 -1.44 2.12
N HIS A 72 8.49 -0.24 2.35
CA HIS A 72 8.27 0.89 1.47
C HIS A 72 9.56 1.19 0.72
N VAL A 73 9.50 1.10 -0.60
CA VAL A 73 10.65 1.27 -1.50
C VAL A 73 10.34 2.32 -2.56
N ARG A 74 11.37 3.02 -3.05
CA ARG A 74 11.24 3.95 -4.18
C ARG A 74 11.69 3.29 -5.47
N THR A 75 12.75 2.49 -5.42
CA THR A 75 13.34 1.79 -6.57
C THR A 75 13.73 0.36 -6.22
N ALA A 76 14.22 -0.40 -7.20
CA ALA A 76 14.75 -1.75 -6.99
C ALA A 76 15.98 -1.77 -6.06
N ASP A 77 16.74 -0.68 -5.98
CA ASP A 77 17.95 -0.60 -5.15
C ASP A 77 17.63 -0.52 -3.65
N ASP A 78 16.43 -0.05 -3.30
CA ASP A 78 15.98 0.00 -1.91
C ASP A 78 15.58 -1.39 -1.38
N VAL A 79 15.51 -2.41 -2.23
CA VAL A 79 15.13 -3.78 -1.85
C VAL A 79 16.33 -4.49 -1.21
N ALA A 80 16.35 -4.55 0.12
CA ALA A 80 17.36 -5.29 0.87
C ALA A 80 16.99 -6.78 0.96
N ALA A 81 17.64 -7.63 0.15
CA ALA A 81 17.31 -9.06 0.04
C ALA A 81 17.25 -9.82 1.38
N ALA A 82 18.05 -9.41 2.37
CA ALA A 82 18.05 -10.00 3.71
C ALA A 82 16.71 -9.86 4.45
N GLU A 83 15.94 -8.79 4.18
CA GLU A 83 14.63 -8.55 4.79
C GLU A 83 13.54 -9.52 4.29
N PHE A 84 13.81 -10.22 3.18
CA PHE A 84 12.88 -11.16 2.56
C PHE A 84 13.18 -12.62 2.90
N SER A 85 14.21 -12.87 3.71
CA SER A 85 14.57 -14.23 4.13
C SER A 85 13.43 -14.88 4.92
N GLY A 86 12.98 -16.05 4.47
CA GLY A 86 11.89 -16.80 5.12
C GLY A 86 10.47 -16.37 4.74
N LEU A 87 10.31 -15.34 3.91
CA LEU A 87 9.02 -15.02 3.28
C LEU A 87 8.84 -15.92 2.04
N ARG A 88 7.65 -16.48 1.86
CA ARG A 88 7.31 -17.32 0.68
C ARG A 88 6.59 -16.51 -0.38
N THR A 89 5.69 -15.63 0.04
CA THR A 89 4.87 -14.84 -0.88
C THR A 89 4.83 -13.39 -0.43
N VAL A 90 5.16 -12.48 -1.35
CA VAL A 90 5.17 -11.03 -1.11
C VAL A 90 4.20 -10.36 -2.07
N GLY A 91 3.26 -9.61 -1.52
CA GLY A 91 2.34 -8.80 -2.31
C GLY A 91 3.05 -7.52 -2.78
N LEU A 92 3.04 -7.25 -4.08
CA LEU A 92 3.64 -6.05 -4.65
C LEU A 92 2.54 -5.07 -5.06
N SER A 93 2.61 -3.82 -4.59
CA SER A 93 1.73 -2.75 -5.03
C SER A 93 2.49 -1.43 -5.14
N ALA A 94 1.84 -0.39 -5.64
CA ALA A 94 2.46 0.92 -5.84
C ALA A 94 1.47 2.06 -5.65
N GLY A 95 2.01 3.24 -5.30
CA GLY A 95 1.25 4.48 -5.34
C GLY A 95 0.71 4.78 -6.75
N ALA A 96 -0.42 5.49 -6.82
CA ALA A 96 -1.06 5.78 -8.11
C ALA A 96 -0.21 6.63 -9.07
N SER A 97 0.75 7.39 -8.54
CA SER A 97 1.68 8.23 -9.30
C SER A 97 3.00 7.53 -9.64
N THR A 98 3.20 6.29 -9.21
CA THR A 98 4.43 5.54 -9.47
C THR A 98 4.41 4.97 -10.89
N PRO A 99 5.41 5.27 -11.75
CA PRO A 99 5.47 4.71 -13.10
C PRO A 99 5.56 3.17 -13.10
N SER A 100 4.95 2.52 -14.09
CA SER A 100 4.91 1.06 -14.19
C SER A 100 6.29 0.43 -14.36
N PHE A 101 7.24 1.11 -15.01
CA PHE A 101 8.59 0.57 -15.19
C PHE A 101 9.32 0.39 -13.85
N VAL A 102 9.14 1.31 -12.90
CA VAL A 102 9.74 1.21 -11.56
C VAL A 102 9.17 0.01 -10.81
N LEU A 103 7.86 -0.22 -10.94
CA LEU A 103 7.20 -1.39 -10.36
C LEU A 103 7.75 -2.70 -10.95
N GLU A 104 7.99 -2.74 -12.25
CA GLU A 104 8.55 -3.91 -12.93
C GLU A 104 10.01 -4.17 -12.54
N GLU A 105 10.82 -3.13 -12.35
CA GLU A 105 12.19 -3.26 -11.85
C GLU A 105 12.22 -3.84 -10.43
N VAL A 106 11.36 -3.33 -9.55
CA VAL A 106 11.21 -3.88 -8.19
C VAL A 106 10.73 -5.32 -8.23
N ARG A 107 9.75 -5.64 -9.09
CA ARG A 107 9.26 -7.02 -9.29
C ARG A 107 10.41 -7.95 -9.66
N LYS A 108 11.20 -7.61 -10.68
CA LYS A 108 12.35 -8.41 -11.13
C LYS A 108 13.38 -8.59 -10.03
N LYS A 109 13.64 -7.54 -9.25
CA LYS A 109 14.54 -7.61 -8.10
C LYS A 109 14.04 -8.61 -7.05
N LEU A 110 12.76 -8.57 -6.70
CA LEU A 110 12.14 -9.52 -5.76
C LEU A 110 12.20 -10.96 -6.29
N GLU A 111 11.92 -11.18 -7.58
CA GLU A 111 11.99 -12.50 -8.22
C GLU A 111 13.41 -13.08 -8.24
N SER A 112 14.45 -12.24 -8.19
CA SER A 112 15.84 -12.70 -8.11
C SER A 112 16.27 -13.13 -6.70
N ILE A 113 15.46 -12.87 -5.68
CA ILE A 113 15.77 -13.27 -4.30
C ILE A 113 15.44 -14.76 -4.16
N PRO A 114 16.40 -15.61 -3.73
CA PRO A 114 16.14 -17.03 -3.56
C PRO A 114 14.99 -17.28 -2.58
N THR A 115 13.99 -18.04 -3.00
CA THR A 115 12.92 -18.51 -2.11
C THR A 115 13.41 -19.69 -1.28
N VAL A 116 13.08 -19.71 0.01
CA VAL A 116 13.37 -20.85 0.88
C VAL A 116 12.22 -21.85 0.74
N ASP A 117 12.44 -22.94 0.01
CA ASP A 117 11.54 -24.10 0.06
C ASP A 117 11.63 -24.75 1.45
N ARG A 118 10.48 -25.12 2.02
CA ARG A 118 10.39 -25.99 3.20
C ARG A 118 9.72 -27.30 2.80
#